data_AF-T0YHB0-F1
#
_entry.id   AF-T0YHB0-F1
#
_cell.length_a   1.000
_cell.length_b   1.000
_cell.length_c   1.000
_cell.angle_alpha   90.00
_cell.angle_beta   90.00
_cell.angle_gamma   90.00
#
_symmetry.space_group_name_H-M   'P 1'
#
loop_
_entity.id
_entity.type
_entity.pdbx_description
1 polymer ?
#
loop_
_entity_poly.entity_id
_entity_poly.type
_entity_poly.pdbx_seq_one_letter_code
_entity_poly.pdbx_strand_id
1 'polypeptide(L)'
;EYAGAGNRERLIGLLTPIQKAAEKSELARELVASGDIYHPLAWSPEMAYRFLRDVPIFEDSGLIVRVPNWWRAAKSSRPVVNVTIGKEAKTRLDADALLDFSVNVTVDGQVVSDEELKSIMAASNGLMLLKGQWVEIDKEKLSETLGIWKQVEAQAGSGGLSFLEGMRMLSGVGLAGIAAATATESTRAWSDVVPDDWLAARLAELRNPEAAPVADAPTALTATLRPYQ
;
A
#
# COMPACT_ATOMS: atom_id res chain seq x y z
N GLU A 1 33.61 -32.72 1.90
CA GLU A 1 33.37 -33.79 0.90
C GLU A 1 33.20 -33.31 -0.56
N TYR A 2 33.91 -32.25 -1.02
CA TYR A 2 33.80 -31.83 -2.43
C TYR A 2 35.14 -31.43 -3.12
N ALA A 3 36.30 -31.73 -2.51
CA ALA A 3 37.60 -31.27 -3.00
C ALA A 3 38.30 -32.18 -4.06
N GLY A 4 37.54 -32.94 -4.86
CA GLY A 4 38.08 -33.84 -5.89
C GLY A 4 37.79 -33.38 -7.31
N ALA A 5 38.66 -33.69 -8.28
CA ALA A 5 38.60 -33.20 -9.68
C ALA A 5 37.27 -33.50 -10.41
N GLY A 6 36.54 -34.57 -10.03
CA GLY A 6 35.21 -34.91 -10.56
C GLY A 6 34.04 -34.11 -9.96
N ASN A 7 34.28 -33.28 -8.95
CA ASN A 7 33.28 -32.42 -8.31
C ASN A 7 33.33 -30.96 -8.79
N ARG A 8 34.26 -30.62 -9.70
CA ARG A 8 34.44 -29.23 -10.17
C ARG A 8 33.21 -28.72 -10.93
N GLU A 9 32.64 -29.52 -11.83
CA GLU A 9 31.42 -29.14 -12.56
C GLU A 9 30.21 -28.98 -11.64
N ARG A 10 30.04 -29.87 -10.66
CA ARG A 10 28.98 -29.77 -9.64
C ARG A 10 29.16 -28.55 -8.74
N LEU A 11 30.39 -28.26 -8.34
CA LEU A 11 30.74 -27.08 -7.56
C LEU A 11 30.46 -25.79 -8.35
N ILE A 12 30.82 -25.76 -9.64
CA ILE A 12 30.49 -24.65 -10.54
C ILE A 12 28.96 -24.47 -10.64
N GLY A 13 28.20 -25.56 -10.79
CA GLY A 13 26.74 -25.52 -10.82
C GLY A 13 26.12 -24.94 -9.53
N LEU A 14 26.67 -25.29 -8.37
CA LEU A 14 26.20 -24.77 -7.07
C LEU A 14 26.55 -23.30 -6.84
N LEU A 15 27.67 -22.83 -7.39
CA LEU A 15 28.13 -21.44 -7.22
C LEU A 15 27.60 -20.48 -8.29
N THR A 16 27.08 -21.00 -9.41
CA THR A 16 26.55 -20.18 -10.51
C THR A 16 25.45 -19.21 -10.08
N PRO A 17 24.44 -19.60 -9.28
CA PRO A 17 23.41 -18.65 -8.82
C PRO A 17 23.96 -17.52 -7.97
N ILE A 18 24.94 -17.82 -7.11
CA ILE A 18 25.62 -16.85 -6.24
C ILE A 18 26.39 -15.83 -7.09
N GLN A 19 27.11 -16.31 -8.11
CA GLN A 19 27.85 -15.44 -9.02
C GLN A 19 26.91 -14.51 -9.80
N LYS A 20 25.80 -15.02 -10.35
CA LYS A 20 24.77 -14.21 -11.04
C LYS A 20 24.17 -13.13 -10.14
N ALA A 21 23.93 -13.46 -8.86
CA ALA A 21 23.47 -12.50 -7.88
C ALA A 21 24.52 -11.41 -7.62
N ALA A 22 25.79 -11.75 -7.45
CA ALA A 22 26.89 -10.80 -7.23
C ALA A 22 27.18 -9.86 -8.42
N GLU A 23 26.84 -10.28 -9.65
CA GLU A 23 26.90 -9.41 -10.82
C GLU A 23 25.85 -8.29 -10.76
N LYS A 24 24.66 -8.59 -10.23
CA LYS A 24 23.49 -7.69 -10.23
C LYS A 24 23.28 -6.93 -8.91
N SER A 25 23.74 -7.47 -7.78
CA SER A 25 23.59 -6.89 -6.44
C SER A 25 24.96 -6.56 -5.85
N GLU A 26 25.13 -5.32 -5.41
CA GLU A 26 26.33 -4.85 -4.74
C GLU A 26 26.54 -5.57 -3.41
N LEU A 27 25.46 -5.77 -2.64
CA LEU A 27 25.52 -6.49 -1.37
C LEU A 27 25.96 -7.94 -1.56
N ALA A 28 25.42 -8.65 -2.56
CA ALA A 28 25.85 -10.02 -2.84
C ALA A 28 27.33 -10.06 -3.24
N ARG A 29 27.82 -9.06 -3.98
CA ARG A 29 29.23 -8.96 -4.34
C ARG A 29 30.14 -8.76 -3.12
N GLU A 30 29.75 -7.86 -2.22
CA GLU A 30 30.45 -7.62 -0.96
C GLU A 30 30.55 -8.92 -0.13
N LEU A 31 29.42 -9.60 0.06
CA LEU A 31 29.34 -10.84 0.86
C LEU A 31 30.12 -12.02 0.24
N VAL A 32 30.16 -12.10 -1.10
CA VAL A 32 30.96 -13.11 -1.81
C VAL A 32 32.45 -12.80 -1.71
N ALA A 33 32.83 -11.53 -1.83
CA ALA A 33 34.23 -11.11 -1.77
C ALA A 33 34.82 -11.27 -0.36
N SER A 34 34.05 -11.00 0.69
CA SER A 34 34.48 -11.22 2.07
C SER A 34 34.43 -12.69 2.50
N GLY A 35 33.61 -13.51 1.84
CA GLY A 35 33.33 -14.89 2.23
C GLY A 35 32.24 -15.03 3.30
N ASP A 36 31.68 -13.90 3.75
CA ASP A 36 30.65 -13.86 4.79
C ASP A 36 29.34 -14.55 4.38
N ILE A 37 29.10 -14.71 3.07
CA ILE A 37 27.93 -15.43 2.53
C ILE A 37 27.79 -16.87 3.08
N TYR A 38 28.89 -17.47 3.56
CA TYR A 38 28.92 -18.82 4.12
C TYR A 38 28.79 -18.87 5.65
N HIS A 39 28.57 -17.73 6.29
CA HIS A 39 28.52 -17.60 7.74
C HIS A 39 27.21 -16.95 8.21
N PRO A 40 26.69 -17.32 9.39
CA PRO A 40 25.64 -16.54 10.06
C PRO A 40 26.18 -15.15 10.42
N LEU A 41 25.46 -14.11 10.02
CA LEU A 41 25.82 -12.72 10.27
C LEU A 41 24.75 -12.05 11.13
N ALA A 42 25.16 -11.10 11.97
CA ALA A 42 24.25 -10.19 12.65
C ALA A 42 24.09 -8.92 11.80
N TRP A 43 22.87 -8.64 11.37
CA TRP A 43 22.61 -7.56 10.41
C TRP A 43 22.12 -6.30 11.12
N SER A 44 22.65 -5.14 10.74
CA SER A 44 22.05 -3.86 11.08
C SER A 44 20.76 -3.65 10.26
N PRO A 45 19.85 -2.76 10.70
CA PRO A 45 18.63 -2.45 9.94
C PRO A 45 18.92 -2.01 8.50
N GLU A 46 20.00 -1.25 8.27
CA GLU A 46 20.40 -0.76 6.96
C GLU A 46 20.85 -1.90 6.05
N MET A 47 21.68 -2.82 6.57
CA MET A 47 22.08 -4.00 5.82
C MET A 47 20.86 -4.87 5.52
N ALA A 48 20.00 -5.11 6.51
CA ALA A 48 18.82 -5.96 6.35
C ALA A 48 17.90 -5.39 5.27
N TYR A 49 17.72 -4.07 5.27
CA TYR A 49 16.98 -3.37 4.24
C TYR A 49 17.58 -3.55 2.84
N ARG A 50 18.90 -3.41 2.67
CA ARG A 50 19.59 -3.68 1.38
C ARG A 50 19.29 -5.09 0.89
N PHE A 51 19.41 -6.10 1.75
CA PHE A 51 19.13 -7.49 1.37
C PHE A 51 17.68 -7.72 0.98
N LEU A 52 16.75 -7.20 1.77
CA LEU A 52 15.32 -7.35 1.52
C LEU A 52 14.88 -6.72 0.19
N ARG A 53 15.49 -5.59 -0.19
CA ARG A 53 15.29 -4.95 -1.50
C ARG A 53 15.83 -5.77 -2.67
N ASP A 54 16.94 -6.48 -2.46
CA ASP A 54 17.60 -7.29 -3.48
C ASP A 54 17.03 -8.71 -3.59
N VAL A 55 16.04 -9.09 -2.76
CA VAL A 55 15.38 -10.40 -2.82
C VAL A 55 14.90 -10.77 -4.22
N PRO A 56 14.23 -9.89 -4.99
CA PRO A 56 13.84 -10.22 -6.37
C PRO A 56 15.04 -10.53 -7.26
N ILE A 57 16.16 -9.82 -7.08
CA ILE A 57 17.40 -10.06 -7.83
C ILE A 57 17.99 -11.44 -7.50
N PHE A 58 17.92 -11.85 -6.22
CA PHE A 58 18.40 -13.15 -5.77
C PHE A 58 17.53 -14.29 -6.33
N GLU A 59 16.21 -14.14 -6.27
CA GLU A 59 15.26 -15.11 -6.83
C GLU A 59 15.43 -15.26 -8.35
N ASP A 60 15.53 -14.15 -9.08
CA ASP A 60 15.80 -14.12 -10.53
C ASP A 60 17.16 -14.75 -10.89
N SER A 61 18.10 -14.77 -9.94
CA SER A 61 19.40 -15.41 -10.11
C SER A 61 19.38 -16.91 -9.80
N GLY A 62 18.24 -17.45 -9.36
CA GLY A 62 18.05 -18.86 -9.03
C GLY A 62 18.32 -19.20 -7.56
N LEU A 63 18.39 -18.20 -6.67
CA LEU A 63 18.53 -18.42 -5.23
C LEU A 63 17.15 -18.53 -4.57
N ILE A 64 17.00 -19.49 -3.67
CA ILE A 64 15.81 -19.57 -2.80
C ILE A 64 16.07 -18.70 -1.59
N VAL A 65 15.32 -17.61 -1.44
CA VAL A 65 15.45 -16.69 -0.31
C VAL A 65 14.32 -16.92 0.68
N ARG A 66 14.66 -16.98 1.97
CA ARG A 66 13.68 -17.02 3.06
C ARG A 66 13.65 -15.64 3.71
N VAL A 67 12.51 -14.97 3.60
CA VAL A 67 12.28 -13.66 4.22
C VAL A 67 11.26 -13.77 5.35
N PRO A 68 11.27 -12.82 6.30
CA PRO A 68 10.22 -12.73 7.30
C PRO A 68 8.82 -12.55 6.68
N ASN A 69 7.78 -13.00 7.38
CA ASN A 69 6.39 -12.98 6.90
C ASN A 69 5.82 -11.57 6.60
N TRP A 70 6.40 -10.54 7.20
CA TRP A 70 6.04 -9.13 7.00
C TRP A 70 6.65 -8.53 5.73
N TRP A 71 7.68 -9.15 5.15
CA TRP A 71 8.26 -8.73 3.88
C TRP A 71 7.63 -9.52 2.74
N ARG A 72 6.82 -8.85 1.92
CA ARG A 72 6.29 -9.41 0.67
C ARG A 72 6.76 -8.52 -0.46
N ALA A 73 7.44 -9.08 -1.46
CA ALA A 73 8.02 -8.33 -2.58
C ALA A 73 7.04 -7.37 -3.29
N ALA A 74 5.72 -7.59 -3.20
CA ALA A 74 4.69 -6.72 -3.76
C ALA A 74 4.06 -5.73 -2.76
N LYS A 75 4.11 -5.99 -1.44
CA LYS A 75 3.45 -5.16 -0.42
C LYS A 75 4.14 -5.35 0.95
N SER A 76 5.33 -4.76 1.09
CA SER A 76 5.99 -4.66 2.40
C SER A 76 5.14 -3.85 3.36
N SER A 77 5.13 -4.24 4.63
CA SER A 77 4.52 -3.44 5.70
C SER A 77 5.22 -2.07 5.74
N ARG A 78 4.49 -1.01 5.39
CA ARG A 78 5.02 0.35 5.31
C ARG A 78 3.94 1.37 5.67
N PRO A 79 4.31 2.55 6.21
CA PRO A 79 3.36 3.63 6.42
C PRO A 79 2.84 4.15 5.09
N VAL A 80 1.53 4.23 4.96
CA VAL A 80 0.84 4.79 3.80
C VAL A 80 -0.15 5.87 4.25
N VAL A 81 -0.33 6.88 3.40
CA VAL A 81 -1.32 7.92 3.65
C VAL A 81 -2.70 7.35 3.34
N ASN A 82 -3.52 7.16 4.37
CA ASN A 82 -4.89 6.70 4.23
C ASN A 82 -5.85 7.89 4.21
N VAL A 83 -6.60 7.99 3.12
CA VAL A 83 -7.59 9.04 2.87
C VAL A 83 -8.97 8.43 3.00
N THR A 84 -9.70 8.82 4.05
CA THR A 84 -11.05 8.33 4.30
C THR A 84 -12.07 9.38 3.86
N ILE A 85 -13.05 8.94 3.06
CA ILE A 85 -14.12 9.78 2.53
C ILE A 85 -15.47 9.40 3.15
N GLY A 86 -16.21 10.42 3.57
CA GLY A 86 -17.56 10.35 4.09
C GLY A 86 -17.59 9.64 5.43
N LYS A 87 -17.05 10.23 6.49
CA LYS A 87 -17.05 9.62 7.84
C LYS A 87 -18.38 9.80 8.56
N GLU A 88 -19.06 10.94 8.38
CA GLU A 88 -20.38 11.17 8.98
C GLU A 88 -21.48 10.82 7.98
N ALA A 89 -22.39 9.94 8.41
CA ALA A 89 -23.59 9.60 7.66
C ALA A 89 -24.54 10.82 7.69
N LYS A 90 -24.55 11.60 6.61
CA LYS A 90 -25.57 12.63 6.42
C LYS A 90 -26.89 11.98 6.02
N THR A 91 -28.00 12.53 6.52
CA THR A 91 -29.35 11.98 6.34
C THR A 91 -29.80 11.90 4.86
N ARG A 92 -29.09 12.56 3.94
CA ARG A 92 -29.31 12.52 2.49
C ARG A 92 -27.99 12.34 1.74
N LEU A 93 -28.02 11.49 0.72
CA LEU A 93 -26.98 11.33 -0.30
C LEU A 93 -27.54 11.82 -1.64
N ASP A 94 -27.38 13.11 -1.92
CA ASP A 94 -27.70 13.75 -3.19
C ASP A 94 -26.44 14.32 -3.84
N ALA A 95 -26.56 14.84 -5.07
CA ALA A 95 -25.42 15.40 -5.80
C ALA A 95 -24.76 16.59 -5.08
N ASP A 96 -25.56 17.31 -4.28
CA ASP A 96 -25.14 18.43 -3.44
C ASP A 96 -24.63 17.98 -2.06
N ALA A 97 -24.63 16.67 -1.76
CA ALA A 97 -24.13 16.15 -0.50
C ALA A 97 -22.64 16.42 -0.37
N LEU A 98 -22.28 16.94 0.80
CA LEU A 98 -20.91 17.21 1.18
C LEU A 98 -20.40 16.03 2.02
N LEU A 99 -19.39 15.33 1.53
CA LEU A 99 -18.72 14.22 2.20
C LEU A 99 -17.56 14.74 3.04
N ASP A 100 -17.43 14.23 4.26
CA ASP A 100 -16.28 14.55 5.09
C ASP A 100 -15.01 13.94 4.50
N PHE A 101 -13.89 14.56 4.79
CA PHE A 101 -12.60 14.17 4.26
C PHE A 101 -11.60 14.13 5.41
N SER A 102 -10.88 13.02 5.56
CA SER A 102 -9.86 12.91 6.60
C SER A 102 -8.62 12.19 6.09
N VAL A 103 -7.46 12.76 6.43
CA VAL A 103 -6.15 12.24 6.04
C VAL A 103 -5.38 11.78 7.27
N ASN A 104 -5.09 10.49 7.32
CA ASN A 104 -4.31 9.85 8.38
C ASN A 104 -3.19 9.00 7.78
N VAL A 105 -2.25 8.54 8.62
CA VAL A 105 -1.23 7.57 8.21
C VAL A 105 -1.58 6.22 8.83
N THR A 106 -1.46 5.15 8.05
CA THR A 106 -1.72 3.79 8.52
C THR A 106 -0.57 2.86 8.15
N VAL A 107 -0.37 1.81 8.96
CA VAL A 107 0.51 0.68 8.67
C VAL A 107 -0.35 -0.56 8.76
N ASP A 108 -0.42 -1.35 7.68
CA ASP A 108 -1.26 -2.56 7.60
C ASP A 108 -2.71 -2.34 8.08
N GLY A 109 -3.28 -1.16 7.79
CA GLY A 109 -4.65 -0.78 8.16
C GLY A 109 -4.81 -0.25 9.60
N GLN A 110 -3.75 -0.23 10.41
CA GLN A 110 -3.76 0.37 11.74
C GLN A 110 -3.32 1.83 11.69
N VAL A 111 -4.07 2.71 12.35
CA VAL A 111 -3.74 4.14 12.45
C VAL A 111 -2.45 4.33 13.24
N VAL A 112 -1.55 5.13 12.67
CA VAL A 112 -0.31 5.59 13.30
C VAL A 112 -0.64 6.81 14.16
N SER A 113 -0.22 6.81 15.43
CA SER A 113 -0.43 7.96 16.32
C SER A 113 0.48 9.14 15.94
N ASP A 114 0.18 10.33 16.47
CA ASP A 114 1.00 11.52 16.22
C ASP A 114 2.43 11.37 16.75
N GLU A 115 2.62 10.69 17.88
CA GLU A 115 3.95 10.38 18.41
C GLU A 115 4.72 9.45 17.49
N GLU A 116 4.06 8.40 16.99
CA GLU A 116 4.65 7.44 16.07
C GLU A 116 5.02 8.09 14.73
N LEU A 117 4.13 8.95 14.22
CA LEU A 117 4.39 9.70 13.00
C LEU A 117 5.61 10.62 13.18
N LYS A 118 5.76 11.29 14.32
CA LYS A 118 6.97 12.08 14.64
C LYS A 118 8.21 11.20 14.68
N SER A 119 8.13 10.01 15.28
CA SER A 119 9.24 9.06 15.31
C SER A 119 9.62 8.58 13.90
N ILE A 120 8.64 8.29 13.04
CA ILE A 120 8.87 7.92 11.63
C ILE A 120 9.57 9.08 10.89
N MET A 121 9.11 10.31 11.07
CA MET A 121 9.69 11.49 10.42
C MET A 121 11.09 11.85 10.97
N ALA A 122 11.45 11.37 12.16
CA ALA A 122 12.77 11.52 12.74
C ALA A 122 13.74 10.38 12.38
N ALA A 123 13.20 9.23 11.95
CA ALA A 123 14.00 8.07 11.57
C ALA A 123 14.70 8.26 10.22
N SER A 124 15.79 7.52 10.03
CA SER A 124 16.43 7.35 8.73
C SER A 124 15.59 6.42 7.85
N ASN A 125 15.73 6.56 6.53
CA ASN A 125 15.11 5.63 5.58
C ASN A 125 15.63 4.20 5.78
N GLY A 126 14.76 3.23 5.52
CA GLY A 126 15.09 1.81 5.65
C GLY A 126 14.09 1.07 6.53
N LEU A 127 14.57 0.35 7.53
CA LEU A 127 13.73 -0.45 8.43
C LEU A 127 13.64 0.18 9.80
N MET A 128 12.41 0.32 10.31
CA MET A 128 12.14 0.78 11.66
C MET A 128 11.25 -0.22 12.39
N LEU A 129 11.48 -0.42 13.69
CA LEU A 129 10.62 -1.22 14.54
C LEU A 129 9.47 -0.35 15.08
N LEU A 130 8.25 -0.62 14.63
CA LEU A 130 7.04 0.07 15.08
C LEU A 130 6.08 -0.96 15.69
N LYS A 131 5.66 -0.75 16.94
CA LYS A 131 4.72 -1.66 17.65
C LYS A 131 5.11 -3.16 17.60
N GLY A 132 6.42 -3.45 17.58
CA GLY A 132 6.93 -4.83 17.50
C GLY A 132 6.97 -5.44 16.10
N GLN A 133 6.69 -4.66 15.05
CA GLN A 133 6.80 -5.06 13.65
C GLN A 133 7.82 -4.20 12.90
N TRP A 134 8.59 -4.82 12.01
CA TRP A 134 9.51 -4.09 11.14
C TRP A 134 8.75 -3.52 9.96
N VAL A 135 8.89 -2.22 9.76
CA VAL A 135 8.24 -1.47 8.70
C VAL A 135 9.27 -0.78 7.82
N GLU A 136 9.00 -0.73 6.52
CA GLU A 136 9.80 0.04 5.57
C GLU A 136 9.43 1.53 5.66
N ILE A 137 10.44 2.38 5.85
CA ILE A 137 10.31 3.83 5.94
C ILE A 137 11.00 4.48 4.73
N ASP A 138 10.24 5.28 3.99
CA ASP A 138 10.71 6.24 2.99
C ASP A 138 10.12 7.60 3.38
N LYS A 139 10.89 8.37 4.15
CA LYS A 139 10.43 9.62 4.76
C LYS A 139 10.08 10.65 3.70
N GLU A 140 10.89 10.75 2.65
CA GLU A 140 10.70 11.74 1.59
C GLU A 140 9.37 11.50 0.90
N LYS A 141 9.11 10.28 0.43
CA LYS A 141 7.85 9.95 -0.24
C LYS A 141 6.64 10.08 0.67
N LEU A 142 6.77 9.65 1.93
CA LEU A 142 5.69 9.77 2.91
C LEU A 142 5.35 11.24 3.18
N SER A 143 6.36 12.09 3.38
CA SER A 143 6.18 13.52 3.66
C SER A 143 5.61 14.28 2.47
N GLU A 144 6.07 13.97 1.25
CA GLU A 144 5.54 14.54 0.01
C GLU A 144 4.07 14.17 -0.18
N THR A 145 3.76 12.87 -0.08
CA THR A 145 2.40 12.35 -0.25
C THR A 145 1.45 12.91 0.82
N LEU A 146 1.90 12.95 2.08
CA LEU A 146 1.11 13.52 3.18
C LEU A 146 0.88 15.02 2.96
N GLY A 147 1.88 15.77 2.49
CA GLY A 147 1.77 17.19 2.18
C GLY A 147 0.73 17.48 1.10
N ILE A 148 0.73 16.70 0.01
CA ILE A 148 -0.27 16.81 -1.07
C ILE A 148 -1.68 16.60 -0.50
N TRP A 149 -1.89 15.52 0.25
CA TRP A 149 -3.22 15.22 0.79
C TRP A 149 -3.67 16.20 1.87
N LYS A 150 -2.75 16.74 2.68
CA LYS A 150 -3.06 17.81 3.64
C LYS A 150 -3.44 19.12 2.95
N GLN A 151 -2.85 19.44 1.79
CA GLN A 151 -3.29 20.58 0.99
C GLN A 151 -4.71 20.37 0.44
N VAL A 152 -5.03 19.17 -0.02
CA VAL A 152 -6.39 18.81 -0.46
C VAL A 152 -7.38 18.90 0.71
N GLU A 153 -7.01 18.42 1.90
CA GLU A 153 -7.82 18.54 3.13
C GLU A 153 -8.10 20.02 3.47
N ALA A 154 -7.06 20.86 3.41
CA ALA A 154 -7.20 22.29 3.67
C ALA A 154 -8.06 23.03 2.64
N GLN A 155 -7.99 22.63 1.37
CA GLN A 155 -8.81 23.19 0.28
C GLN A 155 -10.28 22.76 0.37
N ALA A 156 -10.55 21.51 0.76
CA ALA A 156 -11.91 21.06 1.06
C ALA A 156 -12.52 21.80 2.26
N GLY A 157 -11.67 22.23 3.21
CA GLY A 157 -12.05 23.10 4.33
C GLY A 157 -13.16 22.52 5.20
N SER A 158 -13.94 23.39 5.85
CA SER A 158 -15.14 23.00 6.62
C SER A 158 -16.36 22.65 5.75
N GLY A 159 -16.25 22.85 4.43
CA GLY A 159 -17.30 22.53 3.48
C GLY A 159 -17.37 21.05 3.16
N GLY A 160 -16.28 20.30 3.27
CA GLY A 160 -16.21 18.91 2.81
C GLY A 160 -16.11 18.82 1.28
N LEU A 161 -16.01 17.60 0.76
CA LEU A 161 -15.94 17.34 -0.68
C LEU A 161 -17.35 17.17 -1.26
N SER A 162 -17.60 17.63 -2.48
CA SER A 162 -18.85 17.24 -3.16
C SER A 162 -18.88 15.72 -3.38
N PHE A 163 -20.08 15.14 -3.43
CA PHE A 163 -20.26 13.72 -3.71
C PHE A 163 -19.53 13.28 -4.99
N LEU A 164 -19.59 14.09 -6.06
CA LEU A 164 -18.91 13.80 -7.33
C LEU A 164 -17.38 13.77 -7.16
N GLU A 165 -16.80 14.72 -6.42
CA GLU A 165 -15.36 14.75 -6.14
C GLU A 165 -14.93 13.53 -5.33
N GLY A 166 -15.68 13.19 -4.27
CA GLY A 166 -15.39 12.01 -3.46
C GLY A 166 -15.45 10.71 -4.26
N MET A 167 -16.47 10.52 -5.11
CA MET A 167 -16.56 9.33 -5.96
C MET A 167 -15.45 9.26 -7.00
N ARG A 168 -15.03 10.40 -7.57
CA ARG A 168 -13.88 10.43 -8.49
C ARG A 168 -12.60 9.98 -7.77
N MET A 169 -12.35 10.47 -6.56
CA MET A 169 -11.21 10.03 -5.75
C MET A 169 -11.25 8.52 -5.47
N LEU A 170 -12.40 7.98 -5.04
CA LEU A 170 -12.58 6.54 -4.77
C LEU A 170 -12.42 5.65 -6.01
N SER A 171 -12.73 6.18 -7.20
CA SER A 171 -12.62 5.42 -8.45
C SER A 171 -11.17 5.22 -8.93
N GLY A 172 -10.19 5.88 -8.30
CA GLY A 172 -8.81 5.89 -8.76
C GLY A 172 -8.59 6.69 -10.07
N VAL A 173 -9.67 7.16 -10.71
CA VAL A 173 -9.63 8.13 -11.80
C VAL A 173 -9.29 9.47 -11.18
N GLY A 174 -7.99 9.77 -11.18
CA GLY A 174 -7.35 10.78 -10.35
C GLY A 174 -8.03 12.15 -10.28
N LEU A 175 -7.51 12.93 -9.33
CA LEU A 175 -7.76 14.31 -8.90
C LEU A 175 -7.89 15.37 -10.03
N ALA A 176 -8.59 15.10 -11.12
CA ALA A 176 -8.84 15.99 -12.25
C ALA A 176 -9.82 17.09 -11.83
N GLY A 177 -9.30 18.01 -11.03
CA GLY A 177 -9.95 19.21 -10.52
C GLY A 177 -9.16 19.89 -9.41
N ILE A 178 -8.61 19.11 -8.46
CA ILE A 178 -8.03 19.68 -7.22
C ILE A 178 -6.51 19.45 -7.11
N ALA A 179 -5.97 18.36 -7.67
CA ALA A 179 -4.52 18.05 -7.60
C ALA A 179 -4.01 17.23 -8.80
N ALA A 180 -4.63 17.40 -9.97
CA ALA A 180 -4.26 16.68 -11.20
C ALA A 180 -2.88 17.08 -11.75
N ALA A 181 -2.33 18.21 -11.32
CA ALA A 181 -1.03 18.69 -11.80
C ALA A 181 0.17 18.14 -11.01
N THR A 182 -0.04 17.49 -9.85
CA THR A 182 1.05 17.16 -8.91
C THR A 182 1.11 15.71 -8.42
N ALA A 183 0.05 14.91 -8.57
CA ALA A 183 0.08 13.51 -8.16
C ALA A 183 0.83 12.64 -9.18
N THR A 184 2.10 12.35 -8.88
CA THR A 184 2.91 11.37 -9.64
C THR A 184 2.44 9.95 -9.36
N GLU A 185 2.85 8.99 -10.20
CA GLU A 185 2.61 7.56 -9.97
C GLU A 185 3.14 7.09 -8.60
N SER A 186 4.22 7.72 -8.12
CA SER A 186 4.77 7.55 -6.77
C SER A 186 3.78 7.92 -5.68
N THR A 187 3.04 9.03 -5.80
CA THR A 187 2.04 9.45 -4.81
C THR A 187 0.94 8.40 -4.67
N ARG A 188 0.48 7.82 -5.79
CA ARG A 188 -0.54 6.74 -5.77
C ARG A 188 -0.06 5.48 -5.08
N ALA A 189 1.23 5.13 -5.22
CA ALA A 189 1.78 3.96 -4.55
C ALA A 189 1.91 4.12 -3.02
N TRP A 190 1.84 5.36 -2.52
CA TRP A 190 2.02 5.73 -1.11
C TRP A 190 0.73 6.27 -0.46
N SER A 191 -0.40 6.23 -1.17
CA SER A 191 -1.69 6.62 -0.63
C SER A 191 -2.80 5.66 -1.02
N ASP A 192 -3.63 5.30 -0.06
CA ASP A 192 -4.86 4.56 -0.27
C ASP A 192 -6.06 5.51 -0.04
N VAL A 193 -7.02 5.51 -0.96
CA VAL A 193 -8.26 6.27 -0.83
C VAL A 193 -9.40 5.28 -0.62
N VAL A 194 -10.06 5.36 0.53
CA VAL A 194 -11.09 4.41 0.96
C VAL A 194 -12.36 5.13 1.42
N PRO A 195 -13.54 4.54 1.18
CA PRO A 195 -14.75 5.02 1.81
C PRO A 195 -14.74 4.61 3.28
N ASP A 196 -15.38 5.40 4.15
CA ASP A 196 -15.70 4.96 5.51
C ASP A 196 -16.70 3.80 5.50
N ASP A 197 -16.84 3.09 6.63
CA ASP A 197 -17.65 1.88 6.75
C ASP A 197 -19.10 2.08 6.29
N TRP A 198 -19.75 3.20 6.63
CA TRP A 198 -21.14 3.44 6.22
C TRP A 198 -21.25 3.68 4.71
N LEU A 199 -20.31 4.44 4.12
CA LEU A 199 -20.31 4.76 2.70
C LEU A 199 -19.96 3.50 1.90
N ALA A 200 -19.01 2.70 2.40
CA ALA A 200 -18.67 1.39 1.84
C ALA A 200 -19.89 0.48 1.79
N ALA A 201 -20.64 0.37 2.89
CA ALA A 201 -21.86 -0.43 2.97
C ALA A 201 -22.94 0.06 2.00
N ARG A 202 -23.20 1.37 1.95
CA ARG A 202 -24.18 1.95 1.01
C ARG A 202 -23.79 1.74 -0.45
N LEU A 203 -22.51 1.92 -0.80
CA LEU A 203 -22.03 1.64 -2.15
C LEU A 203 -22.14 0.16 -2.52
N ALA A 204 -21.95 -0.75 -1.56
CA ALA A 204 -22.14 -2.18 -1.77
C ALA A 204 -23.62 -2.54 -2.03
N GLU A 205 -24.55 -1.96 -1.28
CA GLU A 205 -26.00 -2.11 -1.50
C GLU A 205 -26.41 -1.60 -2.90
N LEU A 206 -25.95 -0.40 -3.28
CA LEU A 206 -26.28 0.20 -4.59
C LEU A 206 -25.73 -0.61 -5.78
N ARG A 207 -24.62 -1.33 -5.59
CA ARG A 207 -24.06 -2.24 -6.60
C ARG A 207 -24.83 -3.54 -6.73
N ASN A 208 -25.61 -3.91 -5.71
CA ASN A 208 -26.39 -5.15 -5.64
C ASN A 208 -27.88 -4.86 -5.41
N PRO A 209 -28.57 -4.21 -6.37
CA PRO A 209 -29.96 -3.80 -6.21
C PRO A 209 -30.93 -4.99 -6.04
N GLU A 210 -30.58 -6.18 -6.52
CA GLU A 210 -31.39 -7.40 -6.35
C GLU A 210 -31.42 -7.92 -4.90
N ALA A 211 -30.44 -7.54 -4.08
CA ALA A 211 -30.40 -7.89 -2.66
C ALA A 211 -31.20 -6.91 -1.78
N ALA A 212 -31.67 -5.80 -2.36
CA ALA A 212 -32.50 -4.85 -1.63
C ALA A 212 -33.86 -5.48 -1.31
N PRO A 213 -34.42 -5.25 -0.11
CA PRO A 213 -35.75 -5.75 0.22
C PRO A 213 -36.75 -5.19 -0.78
N VAL A 214 -37.41 -6.09 -1.53
CA VAL A 214 -38.52 -5.73 -2.40
C VAL A 214 -39.61 -5.15 -1.51
N ALA A 215 -39.86 -3.86 -1.63
CA ALA A 215 -40.97 -3.23 -0.94
C ALA A 215 -42.28 -3.88 -1.42
N ASP A 216 -43.15 -4.24 -0.48
CA ASP A 216 -44.49 -4.71 -0.82
C ASP A 216 -45.18 -3.68 -1.70
N ALA A 217 -45.83 -4.17 -2.76
CA ALA A 217 -46.60 -3.31 -3.64
C ALA A 217 -47.64 -2.54 -2.79
N PRO A 218 -47.72 -1.20 -2.89
CA PRO A 218 -48.69 -0.46 -2.12
C PRO A 218 -50.09 -0.98 -2.43
N THR A 219 -50.90 -1.23 -1.41
CA THR A 219 -52.25 -1.80 -1.55
C THR A 219 -53.20 -0.97 -2.43
N ALA A 220 -52.88 0.31 -2.65
CA ALA A 220 -53.60 1.20 -3.56
C ALA A 220 -53.18 1.06 -5.04
N LEU A 221 -52.13 0.29 -5.34
CA LEU A 221 -51.61 0.13 -6.70
C LEU A 221 -52.51 -0.80 -7.52
N THR A 222 -53.54 -0.23 -8.16
CA THR A 222 -54.45 -0.92 -9.08
C THR A 222 -53.92 -0.88 -10.53
N ALA A 223 -52.65 -1.23 -10.73
CA ALA A 223 -52.03 -1.22 -12.05
C ALA A 223 -51.87 -2.64 -12.60
N THR A 224 -52.29 -2.88 -13.84
CA THR A 224 -52.05 -4.14 -14.55
C THR A 224 -50.72 -4.06 -15.27
N LEU A 225 -49.77 -4.94 -14.94
CA LEU A 225 -48.49 -5.01 -15.65
C LEU A 225 -48.74 -5.35 -17.12
N ARG A 226 -48.09 -4.61 -18.04
CA ARG A 226 -48.15 -4.93 -19.46
C ARG A 226 -47.39 -6.23 -19.71
N PRO A 227 -47.89 -7.11 -20.59
CA PRO A 227 -47.09 -8.25 -21.05
C PRO A 227 -45.88 -7.69 -21.80
N TYR A 228 -44.69 -8.03 -21.31
CA TYR A 228 -43.45 -7.76 -22.02
C TYR A 228 -43.27 -8.85 -23.09
N GLN A 229 -43.09 -8.45 -24.35
CA GLN A 229 -42.59 -9.30 -25.44
C GLN A 229 -41.13 -8.95 -25.71
#